data_AF-A0A1M3EVX8-F1
#
_entry.id   AF-A0A1M3EVX8-F1
#
_cell.length_a   1.000
_cell.length_b   1.000
_cell.length_c   1.000
_cell.angle_alpha   90.00
_cell.angle_beta   90.00
_cell.angle_gamma   90.00
#
_symmetry.space_group_name_H-M   'P 1'
#
loop_
_entity.id
_entity.type
_entity.pdbx_description
1 polymer ?
#
loop_
_entity_poly.entity_id
_entity_poly.type
_entity_poly.pdbx_seq_one_letter_code
_entity_poly.pdbx_strand_id
1 'polypeptide(L)'
;MAGHARIFRDDKWSAGKPAIGGAYALRNDNPAAVDLTILRGLVAQRRDVEERTALTVQKLRAAGASWTVIGDALGTTRSSAQKRYGGTELV
;
A
#
# COMPACT_ATOMS: atom_id res chain seq x y z
N MET A 1 13.60 -11.58 -37.75
CA MET A 1 14.83 -11.57 -36.93
C MET A 1 15.09 -10.14 -36.49
N ALA A 2 15.35 -9.96 -35.18
CA ALA A 2 15.91 -8.81 -34.44
C ALA A 2 15.90 -7.44 -35.16
N GLY A 3 15.22 -6.41 -34.68
CA GLY A 3 15.44 -5.78 -33.36
C GLY A 3 16.78 -5.06 -33.37
N HIS A 4 16.80 -3.74 -33.12
CA HIS A 4 17.82 -3.08 -32.29
C HIS A 4 17.44 -1.61 -32.05
N ALA A 5 17.57 -1.24 -30.79
CA ALA A 5 17.16 0.00 -30.17
C ALA A 5 17.93 1.23 -30.67
N ARG A 6 17.32 2.42 -30.55
CA ARG A 6 18.03 3.69 -30.53
C ARG A 6 17.80 4.39 -29.20
N ILE A 7 18.85 4.46 -28.40
CA ILE A 7 19.05 5.48 -27.37
C ILE A 7 20.44 6.05 -27.65
N PHE A 8 20.57 7.36 -27.78
CA PHE A 8 21.65 8.24 -27.29
C PHE A 8 21.15 9.69 -27.54
N ARG A 9 20.89 10.53 -26.52
CA ARG A 9 21.82 11.43 -25.78
C ARG A 9 22.61 12.33 -26.75
N ASP A 10 22.75 13.64 -26.58
CA ASP A 10 22.67 14.56 -25.45
C ASP A 10 22.95 15.94 -26.04
N ASP A 11 22.20 17.01 -25.73
CA ASP A 11 22.76 18.38 -25.67
C ASP A 11 21.75 19.50 -25.36
N LYS A 12 22.25 20.46 -24.57
CA LYS A 12 21.78 21.84 -24.32
C LYS A 12 20.88 22.06 -23.09
N TRP A 13 21.42 21.77 -21.90
CA TRP A 13 21.11 22.57 -20.71
C TRP A 13 22.20 23.63 -20.52
N SER A 14 21.91 24.88 -20.88
CA SER A 14 22.37 26.06 -20.13
C SER A 14 21.84 27.38 -20.70
N ALA A 15 21.43 28.24 -19.77
CA ALA A 15 21.38 29.69 -19.84
C ALA A 15 20.17 30.36 -20.51
N GLY A 16 19.08 30.41 -19.75
CA GLY A 16 18.11 31.50 -19.81
C GLY A 16 17.34 31.57 -18.49
N LYS A 17 17.80 32.38 -17.53
CA LYS A 17 17.01 32.67 -16.32
C LYS A 17 15.91 33.67 -16.71
N PRO A 18 14.61 33.33 -16.66
CA PRO A 18 13.60 34.37 -16.75
C PRO A 18 13.45 35.03 -15.38
N ALA A 19 13.88 36.29 -15.30
CA ALA A 19 13.46 37.21 -14.25
C ALA A 19 11.98 37.56 -14.49
N ILE A 20 11.07 36.77 -13.91
CA ILE A 20 9.66 37.12 -13.73
C ILE A 20 9.17 36.44 -12.44
N GLY A 21 8.59 37.25 -11.57
CA GLY A 21 8.25 36.90 -10.20
C GLY A 21 7.24 35.76 -10.07
N GLY A 22 7.43 34.98 -9.01
CA GLY A 22 6.36 34.39 -8.20
C GLY A 22 5.28 33.58 -8.93
N ALA A 23 5.60 32.39 -9.44
CA ALA A 23 4.55 31.42 -9.79
C ALA A 23 4.97 29.94 -9.68
N TYR A 24 6.08 29.60 -9.00
CA TYR A 24 6.37 28.20 -8.62
C TYR A 24 6.33 27.98 -7.09
N ALA A 25 5.88 28.97 -6.33
CA ALA A 25 5.65 28.86 -4.88
C ALA A 25 4.26 28.26 -4.53
N LEU A 26 3.67 27.45 -5.42
CA LEU A 26 2.41 26.71 -5.19
C LEU A 26 2.61 25.20 -5.15
N ARG A 27 3.85 24.70 -5.02
CA ARG A 27 4.06 23.37 -4.47
C ARG A 27 3.89 23.48 -2.95
N ASN A 28 2.64 23.65 -2.53
CA ASN A 28 2.25 23.61 -1.14
C ASN A 28 2.26 22.13 -0.68
N ASP A 29 3.45 21.54 -0.64
CA ASP A 29 3.73 20.22 -0.02
C ASP A 29 3.70 20.32 1.51
N ASN A 30 3.07 21.35 2.06
CA ASN A 30 2.88 21.54 3.48
C ASN A 30 1.39 21.30 3.80
N PRO A 31 0.95 20.03 3.89
CA PRO A 31 -0.30 19.77 4.59
C PRO A 31 -0.02 20.27 6.00
N ALA A 32 -0.75 21.30 6.45
CA ALA A 32 -0.65 21.77 7.82
C ALA A 32 -0.55 20.54 8.72
N ALA A 33 0.47 20.48 9.59
CA ALA A 33 1.03 19.29 10.25
C ALA A 33 0.05 18.37 11.02
N VAL A 34 -1.25 18.66 10.95
CA VAL A 34 -2.40 17.89 11.41
C VAL A 34 -2.70 16.66 10.55
N ASP A 35 -2.34 16.58 9.27
CA ASP A 35 -2.97 15.57 8.39
C ASP A 35 -2.24 14.19 8.36
N LEU A 36 -0.91 14.16 8.38
CA LEU A 36 -0.16 12.91 8.16
C LEU A 36 0.05 12.06 9.42
N THR A 37 0.14 12.68 10.59
CA THR A 37 0.33 11.95 11.86
C THR A 37 -0.93 11.16 12.24
N ILE A 38 -2.11 11.76 12.03
CA ILE A 38 -3.40 11.09 12.22
C ILE A 38 -3.51 9.90 11.27
N LEU A 39 -3.20 10.08 9.98
CA LEU A 39 -3.23 9.00 9.00
C LEU A 39 -2.28 7.85 9.37
N ARG A 40 -1.05 8.16 9.81
CA ARG A 40 -0.11 7.14 10.28
C ARG A 40 -0.64 6.38 11.49
N GLY A 41 -1.29 7.07 12.44
CA GLY A 41 -1.95 6.45 13.58
C GLY A 41 -3.06 5.48 13.16
N LEU A 42 -3.94 5.89 12.24
CA LEU A 42 -4.99 5.03 11.70
C LEU A 42 -4.43 3.82 10.95
N VAL A 43 -3.34 4.00 10.20
CA VAL A 43 -2.65 2.89 9.53
C VAL A 43 -2.06 1.90 10.53
N ALA A 44 -1.46 2.38 11.62
CA ALA A 44 -0.96 1.53 12.70
C ALA A 44 -2.11 0.74 13.36
N GLN A 45 -3.20 1.41 13.73
CA GLN A 45 -4.39 0.75 14.29
C GLN A 45 -4.97 -0.31 13.34
N ARG A 46 -5.03 -0.01 12.04
CA ARG A 46 -5.47 -0.98 11.04
C ARG A 46 -4.55 -2.20 10.99
N ARG A 47 -3.24 -2.01 11.09
CA ARG A 47 -2.27 -3.12 11.13
C ARG A 47 -2.49 -3.98 12.37
N ASP A 48 -2.65 -3.38 13.55
CA ASP A 48 -2.88 -4.12 14.79
C ASP A 48 -4.16 -4.96 14.74
N VAL A 49 -5.24 -4.40 14.18
CA VAL A 49 -6.50 -5.12 13.98
C VAL A 49 -6.33 -6.27 12.99
N GLU A 50 -5.60 -6.04 11.90
CA GLU A 50 -5.32 -7.06 10.89
C GLU A 50 -4.49 -8.22 11.47
N GLU A 51 -3.47 -7.93 12.28
CA GLU A 51 -2.66 -8.94 12.95
C GLU A 51 -3.51 -9.80 13.91
N ARG A 52 -4.35 -9.16 14.73
CA ARG A 52 -5.28 -9.87 15.62
C ARG A 52 -6.29 -10.71 14.84
N THR A 53 -6.75 -10.19 13.69
CA THR A 53 -7.64 -10.93 12.78
C THR A 53 -6.95 -12.16 12.24
N ALA A 54 -5.71 -12.04 11.75
CA ALA A 54 -4.92 -13.17 11.25
C ALA A 54 -4.70 -14.23 12.33
N LEU A 55 -4.31 -13.84 13.55
CA LEU A 55 -4.16 -14.77 14.68
C LEU A 55 -5.46 -15.50 15.02
N THR A 56 -6.59 -14.80 14.99
CA THR A 56 -7.91 -15.38 15.26
C THR A 56 -8.31 -16.36 14.16
N VAL A 57 -8.06 -16.02 12.89
CA VAL A 57 -8.27 -16.92 11.76
C VAL A 57 -7.46 -18.20 11.92
N GLN A 58 -6.19 -18.11 12.34
CA GLN A 58 -5.37 -19.30 12.58
C GLN A 58 -5.91 -20.16 13.72
N LYS A 59 -6.34 -19.55 14.84
CA LYS A 59 -6.98 -20.29 15.94
C LYS A 59 -8.25 -21.01 15.49
N LEU A 60 -9.08 -20.36 14.67
CA LEU A 60 -10.28 -20.97 14.10
C LEU A 60 -9.94 -22.12 13.14
N ARG A 61 -8.91 -21.95 12.30
CA ARG A 61 -8.41 -23.02 11.42
C ARG A 61 -7.89 -24.22 12.21
N ALA A 62 -7.12 -23.98 13.27
CA ALA A 62 -6.61 -25.03 14.16
C ALA A 62 -7.75 -25.75 14.91
N ALA A 63 -8.83 -25.03 15.26
CA ALA A 63 -10.04 -25.60 15.82
C ALA A 63 -10.93 -26.34 14.80
N GLY A 64 -10.53 -26.40 13.52
CA GLY A 64 -11.23 -27.12 12.46
C GLY A 64 -12.28 -26.32 11.67
N ALA A 65 -12.43 -25.01 11.92
CA ALA A 65 -13.38 -24.18 11.17
C ALA A 65 -13.02 -24.15 9.68
N SER A 66 -14.00 -24.32 8.80
CA SER A 66 -13.77 -24.31 7.34
C SER A 66 -13.48 -22.90 6.81
N TRP A 67 -12.77 -22.81 5.68
CA TRP A 67 -12.52 -21.53 5.02
C TRP A 67 -13.79 -20.81 4.57
N THR A 68 -14.89 -21.53 4.34
CA THR A 68 -16.18 -20.93 4.02
C THR A 68 -16.73 -20.16 5.22
N VAL A 69 -16.79 -20.81 6.39
CA VAL A 69 -17.28 -20.18 7.64
C VAL A 69 -16.43 -18.97 8.02
N ILE A 70 -15.10 -19.08 7.87
CA ILE A 70 -14.19 -17.97 8.15
C ILE A 70 -14.40 -16.83 7.13
N GLY A 71 -14.58 -17.14 5.85
CA GLY A 71 -14.89 -16.15 4.83
C GLY A 71 -16.17 -15.38 5.14
N ASP A 72 -17.24 -16.10 5.47
CA ASP A 72 -18.54 -15.52 5.82
C ASP A 72 -18.42 -14.58 7.02
N ALA A 73 -17.70 -15.00 8.08
CA ALA A 73 -17.46 -14.17 9.27
C ALA A 73 -16.64 -12.91 8.97
N LEU A 74 -15.72 -12.98 8.01
CA LEU A 74 -14.90 -11.84 7.56
C LEU A 74 -15.62 -10.95 6.53
N GLY A 75 -16.83 -11.34 6.08
CA GLY A 75 -17.52 -10.65 5.00
C GLY A 75 -16.82 -10.78 3.63
N THR A 76 -16.12 -11.88 3.39
CA THR A 76 -15.40 -12.15 2.15
C THR A 76 -15.66 -13.55 1.62
N THR A 77 -15.17 -13.85 0.41
CA THR A 77 -15.32 -15.18 -0.18
C THR A 77 -14.31 -16.16 0.42
N ARG A 78 -14.67 -17.46 0.45
CA ARG A 78 -13.77 -18.55 0.84
C ARG A 78 -12.38 -18.45 0.20
N SER A 79 -12.34 -18.28 -1.12
CA SER A 79 -11.08 -18.23 -1.89
C SER A 79 -10.23 -17.01 -1.53
N SER A 80 -10.87 -15.87 -1.23
CA SER A 80 -10.17 -14.66 -0.77
C SER A 80 -9.62 -14.83 0.64
N ALA A 81 -10.38 -15.41 1.55
CA ALA A 81 -9.92 -15.71 2.92
C ALA A 81 -8.75 -16.72 2.88
N GLN A 82 -8.89 -17.81 2.15
CA GLN A 82 -7.84 -18.81 1.99
C GLN A 82 -6.58 -18.22 1.35
N LYS A 83 -6.70 -17.40 0.31
CA LYS A 83 -5.55 -16.74 -0.32
C LYS A 83 -4.82 -15.79 0.64
N ARG A 84 -5.57 -15.07 1.48
CA ARG A 84 -5.03 -14.05 2.40
C ARG A 84 -4.38 -14.65 3.64
N TYR A 85 -4.96 -15.68 4.22
CA TYR A 85 -4.52 -16.24 5.51
C TYR A 85 -4.00 -17.67 5.42
N GLY A 86 -4.28 -18.39 4.34
CA GLY A 86 -3.92 -19.81 4.20
C GLY A 86 -2.47 -20.06 3.81
N GLY A 87 -1.73 -19.05 3.34
CA GLY A 87 -0.29 -19.14 3.04
C GLY A 87 0.62 -18.62 4.15
N THR A 88 0.04 -18.00 5.19
CA THR A 88 0.78 -17.36 6.27
C THR A 88 0.66 -18.23 7.51
N GLU A 89 1.44 -19.32 7.55
CA GLU A 89 1.64 -20.08 8.78
C GLU A 89 2.58 -19.24 9.67
N LEU A 90 2.01 -18.47 10.59
CA LEU A 90 2.77 -17.75 11.61
C LEU A 90 3.22 -18.79 12.65
N VAL A 91 4.43 -19.32 12.47
CA VAL A 91 5.15 -20.17 13.44
C VAL A 91 5.66 -19.32 14.59
#